data_AF-A0A6P7P2Y8-F1
#
_entry.id   AF-A0A6P7P2Y8-F1
#
_cell.length_a   1.000
_cell.length_b   1.000
_cell.length_c   1.000
_cell.angle_alpha   90.00
_cell.angle_beta   90.00
_cell.angle_gamma   90.00
#
_symmetry.space_group_name_H-M   'P 1'
#
loop_
_entity.id
_entity.type
_entity.pdbx_description
1 polymer ?
#
loop_
_entity_poly.entity_id
_entity_poly.type
_entity_poly.pdbx_seq_one_letter_code
_entity_poly.pdbx_strand_id
1 'polypeptide(L)'
;MSKNIIKTWCLRLLPVLFFFIVFVTYYHFPAVLQRCISNRKPLNNSKSLCGGWQTQKKWESLNFNISRQTQLFLQLEDFFWRERLSKLTLPYGLKGSEQMLLKVLAMTKSYEVPAQIKKLECRTCVVIGNGFAIKNSSLGSTINKYDVVIRLNDAPVRGYESDVGNKTTMRFFYPESASYDPTKHNERDTLMVLVPFKQQDLRWLKEILYNEKRVRKGFWKPPPQIWQGDVSKIRVLDPHFLWQTAGTLLHIPLDPKSKQNPVHPTTGILAVFVALNYCDVVHIAGFGYPDSRSYRQPIHYYGYETMKSMKNSYHDVNHEAETLKRLEESGAISFLHQRL
;
A
#
# COMPACT_ATOMS: atom_id res chain seq x y z
N MET A 1 22.51 67.95 50.30
CA MET A 1 21.76 67.90 49.03
C MET A 1 22.63 67.19 48.00
N SER A 2 22.29 66.14 47.26
CA SER A 2 21.10 65.29 47.12
C SER A 2 21.60 63.96 46.51
N LYS A 3 21.52 62.83 47.23
CA LYS A 3 21.75 61.47 46.69
C LYS A 3 20.56 60.96 45.84
N ASN A 4 19.60 61.83 45.50
CA ASN A 4 18.32 61.46 44.88
C ASN A 4 18.23 61.69 43.37
N ILE A 5 19.30 62.10 42.69
CA ILE A 5 19.26 62.33 41.23
C ILE A 5 19.70 61.09 40.42
N ILE A 6 20.56 60.23 40.98
CA ILE A 6 21.09 59.04 40.28
C ILE A 6 20.08 57.88 40.25
N LYS A 7 19.25 57.72 41.28
CA LYS A 7 18.26 56.62 41.36
C LYS A 7 17.12 56.76 40.33
N THR A 8 16.78 57.97 39.92
CA THR A 8 15.63 58.23 39.04
C THR A 8 15.93 57.95 37.57
N TRP A 9 17.20 58.02 37.15
CA TRP A 9 17.64 57.67 35.79
C TRP A 9 17.79 56.16 35.58
N CYS A 10 18.33 55.42 36.56
CA CYS A 10 18.45 53.95 36.46
C CYS A 10 17.09 53.25 36.36
N LEU A 11 16.06 53.71 37.08
CA LEU A 11 14.72 53.11 36.99
C LEU A 11 13.99 53.40 35.67
N ARG A 12 14.35 54.46 34.92
CA ARG A 12 13.74 54.79 33.62
C ARG A 12 14.42 54.12 32.44
N LEU A 13 15.69 53.71 32.57
CA LEU A 13 16.44 53.02 31.52
C LEU A 13 16.19 51.51 31.50
N LEU A 14 15.89 50.90 32.64
CA LEU A 14 15.58 49.46 32.77
C LEU A 14 14.41 49.00 31.87
N PRO A 15 13.26 49.69 31.81
CA PRO A 15 12.15 49.31 30.94
C PRO A 15 12.51 49.42 29.45
N VAL A 16 13.30 50.43 29.09
CA VAL A 16 13.73 50.67 27.70
C VAL A 16 14.71 49.58 27.25
N LEU A 17 15.64 49.19 28.12
CA LEU A 17 16.58 48.11 27.86
C LEU A 17 15.85 46.76 27.73
N PHE A 18 14.87 46.51 28.60
CA PHE A 18 14.04 45.30 28.55
C PHE A 18 13.20 45.24 27.27
N PHE A 19 12.60 46.37 26.87
CA PHE A 19 11.86 46.48 25.61
C PHE A 19 12.77 46.23 24.40
N PHE A 20 14.00 46.76 24.41
CA PHE A 20 14.98 46.51 23.34
C PHE A 20 15.39 45.03 23.26
N ILE A 21 15.62 44.37 24.40
CA ILE A 21 15.97 42.94 24.44
C ILE A 21 14.80 42.09 23.94
N VAL A 22 13.56 42.38 24.36
CA VAL A 22 12.36 41.68 23.88
C VAL A 22 12.13 41.92 22.39
N PHE A 23 12.35 43.15 21.91
CA PHE A 23 12.21 43.48 20.49
C PHE A 23 13.27 42.77 19.64
N VAL A 24 14.54 42.81 20.04
CA VAL A 24 15.63 42.13 19.34
C VAL A 24 15.43 40.61 19.35
N THR A 25 15.03 40.01 20.47
CA THR A 25 14.75 38.57 20.53
C THR A 25 13.51 38.20 19.71
N TYR A 26 12.42 38.98 19.75
CA TYR A 26 11.22 38.69 18.96
C TYR A 26 11.46 38.77 17.45
N TYR A 27 12.26 39.73 16.98
CA TYR A 27 12.48 39.94 15.54
C TYR A 27 13.70 39.20 14.97
N HIS A 28 14.77 38.97 15.74
CA HIS A 28 15.95 38.24 15.24
C HIS A 28 15.92 36.74 15.48
N PHE A 29 15.18 36.24 16.48
CA PHE A 29 15.09 34.80 16.74
C PHE A 29 14.44 34.01 15.57
N PRO A 30 13.39 34.51 14.90
CA PRO A 30 12.85 33.85 13.71
C PRO A 30 13.87 33.77 12.56
N ALA A 31 14.66 34.84 12.36
CA ALA A 31 15.67 34.89 11.30
C ALA A 31 16.87 33.95 11.55
N VAL A 32 17.29 33.81 12.81
CA VAL A 32 18.34 32.86 13.22
C VAL A 32 17.81 31.42 13.15
N LEU A 33 16.57 31.18 13.57
CA LEU A 33 15.92 29.86 13.45
C LEU A 33 15.76 29.44 11.98
N GLN A 34 15.38 30.36 11.10
CA GLN A 34 15.28 30.13 9.65
C GLN A 34 16.64 29.76 9.04
N ARG A 35 17.74 30.41 9.48
CA ARG A 35 19.11 30.09 9.04
C ARG A 35 19.59 28.72 9.55
N CYS A 36 19.23 28.35 10.77
CA CYS A 36 19.54 27.02 11.32
C CYS A 36 18.74 25.90 10.64
N ILE A 37 17.48 26.17 10.23
CA ILE A 37 16.65 25.23 9.49
C ILE A 37 17.11 25.10 8.03
N SER A 38 17.54 26.20 7.39
CA SER A 38 17.99 26.21 5.99
C SER A 38 19.36 25.55 5.76
N ASN A 39 20.21 25.43 6.80
CA ASN A 39 21.54 24.81 6.71
C ASN A 39 21.56 23.31 7.02
N ARG A 40 20.44 22.69 7.42
CA ARG A 40 20.33 21.23 7.40
C ARG A 40 19.99 20.81 5.98
N LYS A 41 20.97 20.27 5.25
CA LYS A 41 20.66 19.38 4.12
C LYS A 41 19.62 18.37 4.60
N PRO A 42 18.52 18.11 3.84
CA PRO A 42 17.56 17.10 4.23
C PRO A 42 18.33 15.78 4.39
N LEU A 43 18.42 15.27 5.61
CA LEU A 43 18.92 13.92 5.81
C LEU A 43 17.93 13.02 5.08
N ASN A 44 18.40 12.33 4.04
CA ASN A 44 17.52 11.54 3.20
C ASN A 44 17.11 10.29 3.99
N ASN A 45 16.00 10.37 4.75
CA ASN A 45 15.53 9.32 5.67
C ASN A 45 15.44 7.92 5.00
N SER A 46 15.22 7.87 3.68
CA SER A 46 15.24 6.61 2.91
C SER A 46 16.62 5.93 2.96
N LYS A 47 17.73 6.68 2.84
CA LYS A 47 19.09 6.10 2.92
C LYS A 47 19.42 5.56 4.32
N SER A 48 18.97 6.23 5.38
CA SER A 48 19.19 5.74 6.76
C SER A 48 18.34 4.50 7.09
N LEU A 49 17.11 4.43 6.58
CA LEU A 49 16.25 3.25 6.74
C LEU A 49 16.86 2.01 6.06
N CYS A 50 17.31 2.18 4.82
CA CYS A 50 17.97 1.11 4.07
C CYS A 50 19.27 0.64 4.71
N GLY A 51 20.11 1.58 5.18
CA GLY A 51 21.37 1.24 5.85
C GLY A 51 21.16 0.37 7.09
N GLY A 52 20.21 0.73 7.97
CA GLY A 52 19.92 -0.07 9.16
C GLY A 52 19.29 -1.44 8.87
N TRP A 53 18.44 -1.51 7.83
CA TRP A 53 17.69 -2.72 7.48
C TRP A 53 18.53 -3.76 6.74
N GLN A 54 19.36 -3.32 5.79
CA GLN A 54 20.27 -4.19 5.04
C GLN A 54 21.32 -4.83 5.96
N THR A 55 21.77 -4.13 7.01
CA THR A 55 22.70 -4.71 8.00
C THR A 55 22.08 -5.83 8.82
N GLN A 56 20.75 -5.83 9.04
CA GLN A 56 20.08 -6.84 9.86
C GLN A 56 19.54 -8.03 9.06
N LYS A 57 19.49 -7.97 7.72
CA LYS A 57 19.03 -9.08 6.84
C LYS A 57 17.71 -9.74 7.32
N LYS A 58 16.81 -8.96 7.92
CA LYS A 58 15.62 -9.45 8.66
C LYS A 58 14.65 -10.29 7.83
N TRP A 59 14.67 -10.16 6.51
CA TRP A 59 13.84 -10.97 5.61
C TRP A 59 14.42 -12.36 5.34
N GLU A 60 15.73 -12.58 5.52
CA GLU A 60 16.40 -13.86 5.24
C GLU A 60 15.95 -14.95 6.22
N SER A 61 15.50 -14.59 7.43
CA SER A 61 14.99 -15.54 8.42
C SER A 61 13.64 -16.17 8.05
N LEU A 62 12.94 -15.63 7.04
CA LEU A 62 11.64 -16.14 6.60
C LEU A 62 11.76 -17.32 5.62
N ASN A 63 12.99 -17.68 5.20
CA ASN A 63 13.30 -18.77 4.27
C ASN A 63 12.44 -18.76 3.00
N PHE A 64 12.02 -17.57 2.57
CA PHE A 64 11.35 -17.43 1.29
C PHE A 64 12.41 -17.45 0.18
N ASN A 65 12.18 -18.22 -0.89
CA ASN A 65 13.09 -18.31 -2.04
C ASN A 65 12.93 -17.07 -2.94
N ILE A 66 13.19 -15.88 -2.39
CA ILE A 66 12.84 -14.58 -2.97
C ILE A 66 14.07 -13.94 -3.61
N SER A 67 13.94 -13.57 -4.88
CA SER A 67 14.89 -12.67 -5.55
C SER A 67 14.24 -11.32 -5.79
N ARG A 68 14.99 -10.21 -5.61
CA ARG A 68 14.55 -8.86 -6.04
C ARG A 68 14.26 -8.75 -7.54
N GLN A 69 14.70 -9.73 -8.32
CA GLN A 69 14.50 -9.80 -9.77
C GLN A 69 13.22 -10.55 -10.14
N THR A 70 12.42 -10.98 -9.16
CA THR A 70 11.17 -11.70 -9.40
C THR A 70 10.23 -10.85 -10.24
N GLN A 71 9.78 -11.42 -11.36
CA GLN A 71 8.82 -10.78 -12.24
C GLN A 71 7.43 -10.83 -11.60
N LEU A 72 6.90 -9.65 -11.26
CA LEU A 72 5.60 -9.54 -10.58
C LEU A 72 4.42 -9.84 -11.51
N PHE A 73 4.56 -9.46 -12.78
CA PHE A 73 3.44 -9.36 -13.71
C PHE A 73 3.61 -10.33 -14.87
N LEU A 74 2.49 -10.95 -15.24
CA LEU A 74 2.45 -11.81 -16.42
C LEU A 74 2.76 -11.01 -17.68
N GLN A 75 3.53 -11.62 -18.57
CA GLN A 75 3.82 -11.13 -19.91
C GLN A 75 3.36 -12.15 -20.95
N LEU A 76 3.14 -11.68 -22.19
CA LEU A 76 2.68 -12.56 -23.26
C LEU A 76 3.68 -13.72 -23.51
N GLU A 77 4.98 -13.43 -23.38
CA GLU A 77 6.07 -14.40 -23.55
C GLU A 77 6.05 -15.57 -22.56
N ASP A 78 5.43 -15.40 -21.37
CA ASP A 78 5.28 -16.49 -20.39
C ASP A 78 4.53 -17.69 -20.96
N PHE A 79 3.67 -17.48 -21.95
CA PHE A 79 2.83 -18.53 -22.53
C PHE A 79 3.49 -19.27 -23.69
N PHE A 80 4.59 -18.74 -24.24
CA PHE A 80 5.33 -19.39 -25.33
C PHE A 80 6.48 -20.25 -24.80
N TRP A 81 7.05 -19.91 -23.64
CA TRP A 81 8.32 -20.48 -23.17
C TRP A 81 8.27 -21.20 -21.81
N ARG A 82 7.16 -21.14 -21.05
CA ARG A 82 7.05 -21.88 -19.78
C ARG A 82 6.79 -23.38 -20.06
N GLU A 83 7.82 -24.22 -19.86
CA GLU A 83 7.76 -25.68 -20.03
C GLU A 83 6.70 -26.38 -19.15
N ARG A 84 6.23 -25.74 -18.06
CA ARG A 84 5.15 -26.26 -17.20
C ARG A 84 4.23 -25.14 -16.71
N LEU A 85 3.12 -24.91 -17.42
CA LEU A 85 2.01 -24.13 -16.89
C LEU A 85 1.45 -24.81 -15.62
N SER A 86 1.12 -24.01 -14.59
CA SER A 86 0.56 -24.51 -13.34
C SER A 86 -0.67 -25.38 -13.59
N LYS A 87 -0.74 -26.54 -12.92
CA LYS A 87 -1.91 -27.44 -12.98
C LYS A 87 -3.13 -26.90 -12.22
N LEU A 88 -2.95 -25.82 -11.46
CA LEU A 88 -4.01 -25.18 -10.68
C LEU A 88 -4.77 -24.16 -11.55
N THR A 89 -6.06 -24.01 -11.28
CA THR A 89 -6.88 -22.94 -11.85
C THR A 89 -6.65 -21.64 -11.09
N LEU A 90 -7.21 -20.53 -11.58
CA LEU A 90 -7.33 -19.33 -10.76
C LEU A 90 -8.04 -19.67 -9.43
N PRO A 91 -7.63 -19.04 -8.32
CA PRO A 91 -6.71 -17.90 -8.23
C PRO A 91 -5.24 -18.28 -8.02
N TYR A 92 -4.89 -19.57 -8.07
CA TYR A 92 -3.57 -20.10 -7.70
C TYR A 92 -2.72 -20.60 -8.88
N GLY A 93 -3.30 -20.62 -10.08
CA GLY A 93 -2.63 -20.99 -11.31
C GLY A 93 -3.42 -20.52 -12.52
N LEU A 94 -3.03 -20.99 -13.71
CA LEU A 94 -3.54 -20.47 -14.98
C LEU A 94 -4.46 -21.44 -15.72
N LYS A 95 -4.60 -22.68 -15.22
CA LYS A 95 -5.32 -23.75 -15.91
C LYS A 95 -6.72 -23.31 -16.32
N GLY A 96 -7.03 -23.43 -17.61
CA GLY A 96 -8.31 -23.10 -18.21
C GLY A 96 -8.57 -21.60 -18.44
N SER A 97 -7.63 -20.73 -18.08
CA SER A 97 -7.74 -19.26 -18.22
C SER A 97 -6.80 -18.69 -19.29
N GLU A 98 -5.98 -19.53 -19.92
CA GLU A 98 -4.86 -19.17 -20.78
C GLU A 98 -5.32 -18.34 -21.99
N GLN A 99 -6.38 -18.78 -22.69
CA GLN A 99 -6.90 -18.04 -23.85
C GLN A 99 -7.39 -16.63 -23.49
N MET A 100 -8.00 -16.47 -22.30
CA MET A 100 -8.48 -15.17 -21.84
C MET A 100 -7.30 -14.27 -21.48
N LEU A 101 -6.30 -14.83 -20.79
CA LEU A 101 -5.06 -14.13 -20.45
C LEU A 101 -4.30 -13.67 -21.69
N LEU A 102 -4.13 -14.52 -22.70
CA LEU A 102 -3.48 -14.14 -23.95
C LEU A 102 -4.14 -12.91 -24.60
N LYS A 103 -5.48 -12.85 -24.62
CA LYS A 103 -6.22 -11.69 -25.15
C LYS A 103 -6.01 -10.44 -24.30
N VAL A 104 -6.06 -10.57 -22.97
CA VAL A 104 -5.78 -9.44 -22.06
C VAL A 104 -4.35 -8.93 -22.26
N LEU A 105 -3.37 -9.82 -22.23
CA LEU A 105 -1.95 -9.49 -22.32
C LEU A 105 -1.54 -8.93 -23.68
N ALA A 106 -2.24 -9.31 -24.76
CA ALA A 106 -2.06 -8.71 -26.09
C ALA A 106 -2.40 -7.21 -26.12
N MET A 107 -3.32 -6.77 -25.25
CA MET A 107 -3.73 -5.37 -25.11
C MET A 107 -2.92 -4.62 -24.03
N THR A 108 -2.45 -5.32 -23.00
CA THR A 108 -1.64 -4.74 -21.91
C THR A 108 -0.14 -4.99 -22.13
N LYS A 109 0.39 -4.47 -23.24
CA LYS A 109 1.77 -4.78 -23.70
C LYS A 109 2.87 -4.31 -22.75
N SER A 110 2.59 -3.32 -21.90
CA SER A 110 3.52 -2.92 -20.84
C SER A 110 3.31 -3.82 -19.63
N TYR A 111 4.33 -4.60 -19.27
CA TYR A 111 4.32 -5.51 -18.13
C TYR A 111 5.40 -5.18 -17.10
N GLU A 112 6.17 -4.11 -17.30
CA GLU A 112 7.25 -3.75 -16.38
C GLU A 112 6.82 -2.76 -15.30
N VAL A 113 7.45 -2.84 -14.13
CA VAL A 113 7.48 -1.74 -13.16
C VAL A 113 8.38 -0.61 -13.72
N PRO A 114 8.04 0.68 -13.52
CA PRO A 114 8.82 1.78 -14.06
C PRO A 114 10.33 1.69 -13.75
N ALA A 115 11.14 2.01 -14.76
CA ALA A 115 12.60 1.85 -14.70
C ALA A 115 13.24 2.64 -13.55
N GLN A 116 12.69 3.79 -13.17
CA GLN A 116 13.15 4.58 -12.04
C GLN A 116 13.07 3.83 -10.71
N ILE A 117 12.08 2.95 -10.54
CA ILE A 117 11.94 2.11 -9.33
C ILE A 117 12.86 0.88 -9.45
N LYS A 118 12.94 0.28 -10.64
CA LYS A 118 13.81 -0.87 -10.89
C LYS A 118 15.28 -0.55 -10.58
N LYS A 119 15.75 0.65 -10.92
CA LYS A 119 17.13 1.11 -10.73
C LYS A 119 17.49 1.54 -9.30
N LEU A 120 16.53 1.56 -8.36
CA LEU A 120 16.82 1.89 -6.97
C LEU A 120 17.70 0.81 -6.34
N GLU A 121 18.81 1.24 -5.73
CA GLU A 121 19.69 0.36 -4.94
C GLU A 121 18.99 -0.20 -3.70
N CYS A 122 18.05 0.58 -3.15
CA CYS A 122 17.18 0.17 -2.06
C CYS A 122 15.75 0.67 -2.31
N ARG A 123 14.77 -0.22 -2.22
CA ARG A 123 13.35 0.09 -2.42
C ARG A 123 12.62 0.12 -1.08
N THR A 124 12.22 1.31 -0.64
CA THR A 124 11.32 1.46 0.50
C THR A 124 9.87 1.38 0.04
N CYS A 125 9.10 0.48 0.62
CA CYS A 125 7.72 0.25 0.28
C CYS A 125 6.80 0.43 1.49
N VAL A 126 5.63 0.99 1.23
CA VAL A 126 4.53 1.01 2.19
C VAL A 126 3.26 0.44 1.54
N VAL A 127 2.65 -0.52 2.22
CA VAL A 127 1.34 -1.07 1.84
C VAL A 127 0.27 -0.39 2.69
N ILE A 128 -0.71 0.24 2.03
CA ILE A 128 -1.82 0.92 2.69
C ILE A 128 -3.07 0.05 2.56
N GLY A 129 -3.42 -0.61 3.67
CA GLY A 129 -4.69 -1.28 3.85
C GLY A 129 -5.84 -0.29 4.01
N ASN A 130 -7.07 -0.82 3.98
CA ASN A 130 -8.29 -0.01 4.03
C ASN A 130 -8.80 0.22 5.45
N GLY A 131 -8.17 -0.40 6.45
CA GLY A 131 -8.62 -0.47 7.84
C GLY A 131 -8.77 0.89 8.50
N PHE A 132 -9.74 1.00 9.41
CA PHE A 132 -10.03 2.22 10.16
C PHE A 132 -8.85 2.73 11.00
N ALA A 133 -7.90 1.85 11.36
CA ALA A 133 -6.74 2.18 12.20
C ALA A 133 -5.88 3.36 11.69
N ILE A 134 -5.92 3.65 10.39
CA ILE A 134 -5.17 4.78 9.79
C ILE A 134 -5.93 6.12 9.90
N LYS A 135 -7.21 6.12 10.27
CA LYS A 135 -8.03 7.32 10.37
C LYS A 135 -7.51 8.24 11.48
N ASN A 136 -7.42 9.53 11.20
CA ASN A 136 -6.86 10.57 12.09
C ASN A 136 -5.41 10.33 12.53
N SER A 137 -4.65 9.53 11.78
CA SER A 137 -3.25 9.21 12.11
C SER A 137 -2.25 10.29 11.67
N SER A 138 -2.66 11.20 10.76
CA SER A 138 -1.77 12.21 10.18
C SER A 138 -0.52 11.64 9.47
N LEU A 139 -0.56 10.36 9.05
CA LEU A 139 0.56 9.67 8.44
C LEU A 139 0.83 10.07 6.98
N GLY A 140 -0.01 10.87 6.35
CA GLY A 140 0.03 11.11 4.91
C GLY A 140 1.35 11.69 4.41
N SER A 141 1.93 12.64 5.14
CA SER A 141 3.24 13.21 4.81
C SER A 141 4.39 12.21 4.95
N THR A 142 4.26 11.24 5.86
CA THR A 142 5.22 10.15 6.05
C THR A 142 5.10 9.12 4.92
N ILE A 143 3.87 8.72 4.57
CA ILE A 143 3.58 7.77 3.47
C ILE A 143 4.13 8.27 2.13
N ASN A 144 4.01 9.56 1.85
CA ASN A 144 4.49 10.15 0.60
C ASN A 144 6.01 10.07 0.41
N LYS A 145 6.79 9.80 1.47
CA LYS A 145 8.26 9.70 1.41
C LYS A 145 8.77 8.34 0.93
N TYR A 146 7.93 7.30 0.89
CA TYR A 146 8.31 5.97 0.42
C TYR A 146 8.51 5.95 -1.08
N ASP A 147 9.42 5.11 -1.58
CA ASP A 147 9.66 4.97 -3.01
C ASP A 147 8.43 4.40 -3.72
N VAL A 148 7.84 3.36 -3.12
CA VAL A 148 6.66 2.64 -3.63
C VAL A 148 5.53 2.69 -2.61
N VAL A 149 4.36 3.19 -3.03
CA VAL A 149 3.13 3.14 -2.24
C VAL A 149 2.14 2.19 -2.92
N ILE A 150 1.81 1.09 -2.24
CA ILE A 150 0.84 0.09 -2.73
C ILE A 150 -0.51 0.33 -2.03
N ARG A 151 -1.56 0.57 -2.81
CA ARG A 151 -2.94 0.73 -2.32
C ARG A 151 -3.84 -0.39 -2.84
N LEU A 152 -5.01 -0.53 -2.23
CA LEU A 152 -5.92 -1.65 -2.49
C LEU A 152 -7.31 -1.17 -2.88
N ASN A 153 -7.98 -1.95 -3.73
CA ASN A 153 -9.40 -1.84 -4.01
C ASN A 153 -9.81 -0.44 -4.50
N ASP A 154 -11.04 0.00 -4.20
CA ASP A 154 -11.63 1.29 -4.55
C ASP A 154 -11.45 2.35 -3.43
N ALA A 155 -10.50 2.12 -2.50
CA ALA A 155 -10.31 2.97 -1.33
C ALA A 155 -9.94 4.42 -1.73
N PRO A 156 -10.68 5.43 -1.23
CA PRO A 156 -10.51 6.81 -1.64
C PRO A 156 -9.25 7.43 -1.02
N VAL A 157 -8.56 8.24 -1.83
CA VAL A 157 -7.44 9.07 -1.35
C VAL A 157 -7.89 10.51 -1.10
N ARG A 158 -8.73 11.04 -2.00
CA ARG A 158 -9.24 12.42 -1.89
C ARG A 158 -10.14 12.58 -0.67
N GLY A 159 -9.87 13.60 0.13
CA GLY A 159 -10.54 13.85 1.41
C GLY A 159 -9.94 13.09 2.60
N TYR A 160 -8.88 12.29 2.38
CA TYR A 160 -8.20 11.50 3.41
C TYR A 160 -6.67 11.67 3.36
N GLU A 161 -6.16 12.62 2.56
CA GLU A 161 -4.73 12.77 2.26
C GLU A 161 -3.88 13.03 3.51
N SER A 162 -4.46 13.67 4.54
CA SER A 162 -3.77 13.88 5.82
C SER A 162 -3.35 12.56 6.46
N ASP A 163 -4.19 11.54 6.34
CA ASP A 163 -4.01 10.24 6.97
C ASP A 163 -3.32 9.25 6.04
N VAL A 164 -3.77 9.17 4.79
CA VAL A 164 -3.35 8.11 3.86
C VAL A 164 -2.34 8.57 2.82
N GLY A 165 -2.01 9.86 2.77
CA GLY A 165 -1.12 10.45 1.76
C GLY A 165 -1.79 10.57 0.40
N ASN A 166 -1.09 11.15 -0.58
CA ASN A 166 -1.60 11.32 -1.95
C ASN A 166 -0.76 10.59 -3.02
N LYS A 167 0.39 10.01 -2.64
CA LYS A 167 1.22 9.19 -3.53
C LYS A 167 0.60 7.80 -3.73
N THR A 168 0.57 7.31 -4.96
CA THR A 168 0.21 5.92 -5.28
C THR A 168 1.05 5.40 -6.43
N THR A 169 1.85 4.36 -6.18
CA THR A 169 2.69 3.74 -7.21
C THR A 169 1.99 2.57 -7.87
N MET A 170 1.34 1.73 -7.08
CA MET A 170 0.55 0.59 -7.56
C MET A 170 -0.78 0.54 -6.82
N ARG A 171 -1.87 0.24 -7.53
CA ARG A 171 -3.15 -0.05 -6.93
C ARG A 171 -3.61 -1.45 -7.34
N PHE A 172 -3.76 -2.34 -6.36
CA PHE A 172 -4.19 -3.70 -6.57
C PHE A 172 -5.71 -3.73 -6.53
N PHE A 173 -6.33 -4.32 -7.55
CA PHE A 173 -7.78 -4.34 -7.66
C PHE A 173 -8.27 -5.60 -8.40
N TYR A 174 -9.56 -5.84 -8.28
CA TYR A 174 -10.31 -6.83 -9.05
C TYR A 174 -11.67 -6.21 -9.44
N PRO A 175 -12.44 -6.78 -10.37
CA PRO A 175 -13.60 -6.08 -10.95
C PRO A 175 -14.60 -5.54 -9.94
N GLU A 176 -14.93 -6.33 -8.91
CA GLU A 176 -15.91 -5.93 -7.88
C GLU A 176 -15.40 -4.84 -6.92
N SER A 177 -14.09 -4.58 -6.91
CA SER A 177 -13.44 -3.52 -6.14
C SER A 177 -12.82 -2.42 -7.01
N ALA A 178 -13.18 -2.37 -8.29
CA ALA A 178 -12.68 -1.37 -9.22
C ALA A 178 -13.50 -0.07 -9.12
N SER A 179 -12.80 1.08 -9.01
CA SER A 179 -13.42 2.39 -9.30
C SER A 179 -13.66 2.52 -10.80
N TYR A 180 -14.81 3.07 -11.21
CA TYR A 180 -15.11 3.36 -12.61
C TYR A 180 -14.10 4.35 -13.23
N ASP A 181 -13.63 5.31 -12.43
CA ASP A 181 -12.63 6.30 -12.78
C ASP A 181 -11.47 6.20 -11.78
N PRO A 182 -10.42 5.44 -12.09
CA PRO A 182 -9.27 5.31 -11.22
C PRO A 182 -8.47 6.62 -11.09
N THR A 183 -8.61 7.59 -12.00
CA THR A 183 -7.82 8.84 -11.99
C THR A 183 -8.19 9.77 -10.84
N LYS A 184 -9.39 9.61 -10.24
CA LYS A 184 -9.83 10.40 -9.09
C LYS A 184 -9.01 10.18 -7.83
N HIS A 185 -8.43 8.99 -7.65
CA HIS A 185 -7.80 8.60 -6.38
C HIS A 185 -6.37 8.10 -6.56
N ASN A 186 -5.78 8.37 -7.72
CA ASN A 186 -4.45 7.91 -8.09
C ASN A 186 -3.69 8.99 -8.85
N GLU A 187 -2.36 8.88 -8.84
CA GLU A 187 -1.50 9.71 -9.68
C GLU A 187 -1.55 9.22 -11.13
N ARG A 188 -1.13 10.06 -12.08
CA ARG A 188 -1.16 9.71 -13.52
C ARG A 188 -0.34 8.47 -13.86
N ASP A 189 0.76 8.26 -13.13
CA ASP A 189 1.67 7.14 -13.37
C ASP A 189 1.40 5.91 -12.50
N THR A 190 0.31 5.91 -11.73
CA THR A 190 -0.08 4.75 -10.92
C THR A 190 -0.34 3.54 -11.81
N LEU A 191 0.32 2.41 -11.49
CA LEU A 191 0.02 1.13 -12.11
C LEU A 191 -1.28 0.56 -11.54
N MET A 192 -2.18 0.17 -12.44
CA MET A 192 -3.42 -0.52 -12.09
C MET A 192 -3.17 -2.03 -12.19
N VAL A 193 -2.98 -2.68 -11.05
CA VAL A 193 -2.60 -4.10 -10.96
C VAL A 193 -3.85 -4.95 -10.77
N LEU A 194 -4.28 -5.66 -11.82
CA LEU A 194 -5.35 -6.64 -11.73
C LEU A 194 -4.86 -7.87 -10.98
N VAL A 195 -5.60 -8.27 -9.95
CA VAL A 195 -5.45 -9.55 -9.25
C VAL A 195 -6.55 -10.51 -9.74
N PRO A 196 -6.23 -11.52 -10.56
CA PRO A 196 -7.25 -12.41 -11.12
C PRO A 196 -7.63 -13.51 -10.10
N PHE A 197 -8.81 -13.40 -9.50
CA PHE A 197 -9.31 -14.42 -8.58
C PHE A 197 -10.09 -15.52 -9.29
N LYS A 198 -10.73 -15.20 -10.42
CA LYS A 198 -11.59 -16.11 -11.18
C LYS A 198 -11.59 -15.75 -12.67
N GLN A 199 -12.01 -16.68 -13.53
CA GLN A 199 -12.05 -16.46 -14.98
C GLN A 199 -12.90 -15.26 -15.39
N GLN A 200 -13.95 -14.98 -14.62
CA GLN A 200 -14.83 -13.84 -14.84
C GLN A 200 -14.07 -12.51 -14.73
N ASP A 201 -12.99 -12.43 -13.95
CA ASP A 201 -12.20 -11.21 -13.79
C ASP A 201 -11.45 -10.88 -15.08
N LEU A 202 -10.83 -11.90 -15.67
CA LEU A 202 -10.16 -11.79 -16.97
C LEU A 202 -11.15 -11.50 -18.09
N ARG A 203 -12.33 -12.14 -18.04
CA ARG A 203 -13.41 -11.85 -18.99
C ARG A 203 -13.83 -10.39 -18.91
N TRP A 204 -14.08 -9.86 -17.71
CA TRP A 204 -14.45 -8.46 -17.53
C TRP A 204 -13.38 -7.52 -18.10
N LEU A 205 -12.11 -7.76 -17.78
CA LEU A 205 -11.04 -6.90 -18.30
C LEU A 205 -10.95 -6.99 -19.83
N LYS A 206 -11.06 -8.18 -20.41
CA LYS A 206 -11.11 -8.34 -21.87
C LYS A 206 -12.30 -7.59 -22.48
N GLU A 207 -13.50 -7.74 -21.93
CA GLU A 207 -14.69 -7.04 -22.42
C GLU A 207 -14.52 -5.51 -22.38
N ILE A 208 -13.84 -4.99 -21.36
CA ILE A 208 -13.46 -3.57 -21.28
C ILE A 208 -12.47 -3.20 -22.39
N LEU A 209 -11.37 -3.95 -22.53
CA LEU A 209 -10.26 -3.65 -23.46
C LEU A 209 -10.65 -3.75 -24.93
N TYR A 210 -11.51 -4.70 -25.29
CA TYR A 210 -11.97 -4.93 -26.66
C TYR A 210 -13.30 -4.23 -26.97
N ASN A 211 -13.81 -3.44 -26.03
CA ASN A 211 -15.08 -2.77 -26.14
C ASN A 211 -16.29 -3.70 -26.45
N GLU A 212 -16.30 -4.89 -25.88
CA GLU A 212 -17.35 -5.89 -26.11
C GLU A 212 -18.56 -5.68 -25.19
N LYS A 213 -19.63 -6.46 -25.34
CA LYS A 213 -20.78 -6.42 -24.44
C LYS A 213 -20.39 -6.92 -23.04
N ARG A 214 -20.55 -6.09 -22.02
CA ARG A 214 -20.15 -6.42 -20.63
C ARG A 214 -21.22 -7.23 -19.90
N VAL A 215 -20.83 -8.36 -19.31
CA VAL A 215 -21.74 -9.26 -18.58
C VAL A 215 -21.57 -9.13 -17.07
N ARG A 216 -22.67 -8.93 -16.33
CA ARG A 216 -22.65 -8.81 -14.86
C ARG A 216 -22.75 -10.15 -14.11
N LYS A 217 -23.12 -11.24 -14.79
CA LYS A 217 -23.30 -12.56 -14.18
C LYS A 217 -21.96 -13.12 -13.69
N GLY A 218 -21.92 -13.60 -12.46
CA GLY A 218 -20.74 -14.23 -11.85
C GLY A 218 -19.89 -13.32 -10.96
N PHE A 219 -20.40 -12.14 -10.61
CA PHE A 219 -19.79 -11.22 -9.65
C PHE A 219 -20.71 -11.05 -8.45
N TRP A 220 -20.15 -11.00 -7.24
CA TRP A 220 -20.92 -10.81 -6.01
C TRP A 220 -21.38 -9.35 -5.84
N LYS A 221 -20.63 -8.41 -6.40
CA LYS A 221 -20.98 -6.99 -6.57
C LYS A 221 -20.79 -6.63 -8.05
N PRO A 222 -21.72 -5.89 -8.68
CA PRO A 222 -21.59 -5.52 -10.09
C PRO A 222 -20.31 -4.70 -10.33
N PRO A 223 -19.41 -5.12 -11.23
CA PRO A 223 -18.24 -4.35 -11.58
C PRO A 223 -18.62 -3.17 -12.51
N PRO A 224 -17.74 -2.16 -12.67
CA PRO A 224 -17.96 -1.07 -13.61
C PRO A 224 -18.18 -1.59 -15.03
N GLN A 225 -19.24 -1.11 -15.70
CA GLN A 225 -19.50 -1.45 -17.11
C GLN A 225 -18.67 -0.58 -18.06
N ILE A 226 -18.28 0.60 -17.58
CA ILE A 226 -17.34 1.52 -18.20
C ILE A 226 -16.20 1.70 -17.21
N TRP A 227 -14.97 1.61 -17.69
CA TRP A 227 -13.78 1.78 -16.88
C TRP A 227 -12.80 2.71 -17.61
N GLN A 228 -12.48 3.85 -16.98
CA GLN A 228 -11.66 4.92 -17.56
C GLN A 228 -10.17 4.76 -17.22
N GLY A 229 -9.71 3.53 -16.97
CA GLY A 229 -8.30 3.25 -16.71
C GLY A 229 -7.45 3.35 -17.98
N ASP A 230 -6.23 3.88 -17.83
CA ASP A 230 -5.25 3.90 -18.90
C ASP A 230 -4.70 2.49 -19.14
N VAL A 231 -4.94 1.96 -20.35
CA VAL A 231 -4.53 0.61 -20.77
C VAL A 231 -3.02 0.40 -20.64
N SER A 232 -2.21 1.43 -20.86
CA SER A 232 -0.75 1.36 -20.74
C SER A 232 -0.26 1.15 -19.30
N LYS A 233 -1.10 1.48 -18.32
CA LYS A 233 -0.80 1.35 -16.88
C LYS A 233 -1.33 0.07 -16.26
N ILE A 234 -2.04 -0.77 -17.03
CA ILE A 234 -2.57 -2.03 -16.53
C ILE A 234 -1.45 -3.06 -16.42
N ARG A 235 -1.45 -3.82 -15.32
CA ARG A 235 -0.62 -5.01 -15.12
C ARG A 235 -1.51 -6.15 -14.63
N VAL A 236 -1.17 -7.39 -14.97
CA VAL A 236 -1.82 -8.58 -14.40
C VAL A 236 -0.83 -9.27 -13.48
N LEU A 237 -1.15 -9.37 -12.19
CA LEU A 237 -0.29 -10.02 -11.21
C LEU A 237 -0.19 -11.52 -11.51
N ASP A 238 1.01 -12.11 -11.43
CA ASP A 238 1.19 -13.57 -11.56
C ASP A 238 0.50 -14.28 -10.38
N PRO A 239 -0.47 -15.20 -10.64
CA PRO A 239 -1.14 -15.99 -9.61
C PRO A 239 -0.21 -16.80 -8.71
N HIS A 240 1.05 -17.01 -9.11
CA HIS A 240 2.08 -17.58 -8.25
C HIS A 240 2.21 -16.84 -6.91
N PHE A 241 2.09 -15.51 -6.88
CA PHE A 241 2.17 -14.75 -5.63
C PHE A 241 1.02 -15.07 -4.69
N LEU A 242 -0.18 -15.25 -5.20
CA LEU A 242 -1.31 -15.64 -4.36
C LEU A 242 -1.19 -17.10 -3.90
N TRP A 243 -0.68 -17.99 -4.75
CA TRP A 243 -0.36 -19.37 -4.37
C TRP A 243 0.66 -19.43 -3.23
N GLN A 244 1.74 -18.65 -3.30
CA GLN A 244 2.72 -18.53 -2.22
C GLN A 244 2.14 -17.86 -0.97
N THR A 245 1.33 -16.81 -1.14
CA THR A 245 0.65 -16.16 -0.01
C THR A 245 -0.23 -17.17 0.74
N ALA A 246 -1.02 -17.96 0.01
CA ALA A 246 -1.88 -18.97 0.61
C ALA A 246 -1.09 -20.13 1.23
N GLY A 247 -0.21 -20.79 0.49
CA GLY A 247 0.47 -22.01 0.94
C GLY A 247 1.67 -21.77 1.86
N THR A 248 2.51 -20.79 1.53
CA THR A 248 3.76 -20.52 2.24
C THR A 248 3.56 -19.56 3.41
N LEU A 249 2.86 -18.45 3.20
CA LEU A 249 2.69 -17.43 4.24
C LEU A 249 1.54 -17.78 5.21
N LEU A 250 0.39 -18.23 4.69
CA LEU A 250 -0.81 -18.49 5.49
C LEU A 250 -1.06 -19.98 5.77
N HIS A 251 -0.29 -20.90 5.18
CA HIS A 251 -0.49 -22.35 5.35
C HIS A 251 -1.93 -22.83 5.05
N ILE A 252 -2.62 -22.17 4.12
CA ILE A 252 -3.95 -22.56 3.64
C ILE A 252 -3.81 -23.79 2.74
N PRO A 253 -4.61 -24.85 2.96
CA PRO A 253 -4.65 -26.01 2.07
C PRO A 253 -5.12 -25.62 0.65
N LEU A 254 -4.26 -25.85 -0.34
CA LEU A 254 -4.50 -25.47 -1.73
C LEU A 254 -5.33 -26.48 -2.53
N ASP A 255 -5.47 -27.70 -2.00
CA ASP A 255 -6.37 -28.75 -2.48
C ASP A 255 -7.24 -29.22 -1.30
N PRO A 256 -8.27 -28.44 -0.93
CA PRO A 256 -9.11 -28.81 0.19
C PRO A 256 -9.89 -30.08 -0.15
N LYS A 257 -9.66 -31.15 0.61
CA LYS A 257 -10.56 -32.32 0.62
C LYS A 257 -11.99 -31.82 0.82
N SER A 258 -12.95 -32.38 0.08
CA SER A 258 -14.25 -31.78 -0.35
C SER A 258 -15.26 -31.32 0.72
N LYS A 259 -14.87 -30.98 1.94
CA LYS A 259 -15.77 -30.58 3.03
C LYS A 259 -15.39 -29.29 3.76
N GLN A 260 -14.27 -28.63 3.43
CA GLN A 260 -13.90 -27.35 4.04
C GLN A 260 -14.39 -26.18 3.17
N ASN A 261 -14.89 -25.13 3.82
CA ASN A 261 -15.16 -23.87 3.14
C ASN A 261 -13.84 -23.33 2.56
N PRO A 262 -13.81 -22.92 1.29
CA PRO A 262 -12.59 -22.37 0.69
C PRO A 262 -12.21 -21.08 1.41
N VAL A 263 -11.00 -21.05 1.98
CA VAL A 263 -10.40 -19.86 2.57
C VAL A 263 -9.43 -19.27 1.55
N HIS A 264 -9.50 -17.97 1.32
CA HIS A 264 -8.60 -17.27 0.40
C HIS A 264 -7.89 -16.12 1.10
N PRO A 265 -6.63 -15.81 0.74
CA PRO A 265 -5.97 -14.60 1.21
C PRO A 265 -6.71 -13.34 0.76
N THR A 266 -6.77 -12.31 1.62
CA THR A 266 -7.22 -10.99 1.20
C THR A 266 -6.24 -10.34 0.20
N THR A 267 -6.72 -9.36 -0.56
CA THR A 267 -5.84 -8.52 -1.39
C THR A 267 -4.78 -7.79 -0.54
N GLY A 268 -5.07 -7.51 0.74
CA GLY A 268 -4.15 -6.85 1.65
C GLY A 268 -2.94 -7.70 2.00
N ILE A 269 -3.16 -8.92 2.49
CA ILE A 269 -2.05 -9.82 2.82
C ILE A 269 -1.25 -10.23 1.57
N LEU A 270 -1.93 -10.39 0.42
CA LEU A 270 -1.26 -10.58 -0.88
C LEU A 270 -0.32 -9.41 -1.20
N ALA A 271 -0.78 -8.17 -1.02
CA ALA A 271 0.05 -6.99 -1.30
C ALA A 271 1.25 -6.90 -0.35
N VAL A 272 1.09 -7.30 0.92
CA VAL A 272 2.22 -7.42 1.86
C VAL A 272 3.21 -8.46 1.38
N PHE A 273 2.74 -9.64 0.96
CA PHE A 273 3.61 -10.69 0.41
C PHE A 273 4.34 -10.21 -0.86
N VAL A 274 3.65 -9.54 -1.78
CA VAL A 274 4.29 -8.96 -2.98
C VAL A 274 5.33 -7.90 -2.59
N ALA A 275 5.05 -7.05 -1.60
CA ALA A 275 6.01 -6.05 -1.12
C ALA A 275 7.27 -6.72 -0.53
N LEU A 276 7.12 -7.78 0.27
CA LEU A 276 8.23 -8.57 0.79
C LEU A 276 9.08 -9.21 -0.32
N ASN A 277 8.48 -9.49 -1.47
CA ASN A 277 9.18 -10.06 -2.63
C ASN A 277 9.82 -9.02 -3.56
N TYR A 278 9.44 -7.75 -3.42
CA TYR A 278 9.80 -6.69 -4.36
C TYR A 278 10.71 -5.61 -3.75
N CYS A 279 10.63 -5.45 -2.43
CA CYS A 279 11.16 -4.31 -1.70
C CYS A 279 12.20 -4.73 -0.67
N ASP A 280 13.00 -3.76 -0.24
CA ASP A 280 13.99 -3.95 0.82
C ASP A 280 13.41 -3.71 2.19
N VAL A 281 12.64 -2.64 2.31
CA VAL A 281 12.01 -2.20 3.55
C VAL A 281 10.52 -2.18 3.30
N VAL A 282 9.76 -2.91 4.11
CA VAL A 282 8.31 -3.02 3.99
C VAL A 282 7.65 -2.50 5.24
N HIS A 283 6.94 -1.38 5.11
CA HIS A 283 6.08 -0.87 6.15
C HIS A 283 4.61 -1.06 5.76
N ILE A 284 3.74 -1.11 6.75
CA ILE A 284 2.30 -1.25 6.52
C ILE A 284 1.51 -0.25 7.35
N ALA A 285 0.37 0.19 6.82
CA ALA A 285 -0.57 1.06 7.52
C ALA A 285 -2.01 0.76 7.10
N GLY A 286 -2.99 1.04 7.96
CA GLY A 286 -4.40 0.73 7.67
C GLY A 286 -4.69 -0.78 7.68
N PHE A 287 -3.95 -1.55 8.47
CA PHE A 287 -4.20 -2.98 8.69
C PHE A 287 -4.79 -3.21 10.08
N GLY A 288 -5.54 -4.30 10.21
CA GLY A 288 -6.27 -4.66 11.42
C GLY A 288 -7.76 -4.41 11.31
N TYR A 289 -8.52 -5.18 12.08
CA TYR A 289 -9.97 -5.09 12.20
C TYR A 289 -10.31 -4.76 13.65
N PRO A 290 -11.41 -4.03 13.90
CA PRO A 290 -11.90 -3.85 15.26
C PRO A 290 -12.32 -5.20 15.86
N ASP A 291 -12.35 -5.28 17.20
CA ASP A 291 -12.90 -6.45 17.91
C ASP A 291 -14.28 -6.80 17.33
N SER A 292 -14.52 -8.09 17.07
CA SER A 292 -15.80 -8.59 16.55
C SER A 292 -17.03 -8.19 17.39
N ARG A 293 -16.84 -7.85 18.66
CA ARG A 293 -17.85 -7.34 19.59
C ARG A 293 -18.17 -5.85 19.38
N SER A 294 -17.33 -5.11 18.66
CA SER A 294 -17.50 -3.69 18.36
C SER A 294 -18.40 -3.46 17.14
N TYR A 295 -19.71 -3.70 17.30
CA TYR A 295 -20.68 -3.69 16.18
C TYR A 295 -20.88 -2.35 15.47
N ARG A 296 -20.45 -1.24 16.07
CA ARG A 296 -20.63 0.13 15.53
C ARG A 296 -19.34 0.72 14.96
N GLN A 297 -18.19 0.10 15.20
CA GLN A 297 -16.93 0.63 14.71
C GLN A 297 -16.81 0.37 13.20
N PRO A 298 -16.52 1.39 12.38
CA PRO A 298 -16.25 1.18 10.96
C PRO A 298 -15.02 0.28 10.78
N ILE A 299 -15.07 -0.62 9.80
CA ILE A 299 -13.91 -1.45 9.44
C ILE A 299 -12.94 -0.68 8.55
N HIS A 300 -13.44 0.28 7.77
CA HIS A 300 -12.64 1.06 6.83
C HIS A 300 -12.42 2.49 7.34
N TYR A 301 -11.33 3.13 6.93
CA TYR A 301 -11.11 4.57 7.23
C TYR A 301 -12.10 5.50 6.49
N TYR A 302 -12.92 4.94 5.60
CA TYR A 302 -13.94 5.60 4.81
C TYR A 302 -15.26 4.83 4.90
N GLY A 303 -16.37 5.51 4.61
CA GLY A 303 -17.69 4.89 4.65
C GLY A 303 -18.10 4.45 6.07
N TYR A 304 -19.09 3.56 6.14
CA TYR A 304 -19.76 3.16 7.38
C TYR A 304 -19.92 1.64 7.54
N GLU A 305 -19.24 0.86 6.71
CA GLU A 305 -19.25 -0.60 6.83
C GLU A 305 -18.65 -1.03 8.17
N THR A 306 -19.23 -2.04 8.80
CA THR A 306 -18.76 -2.60 10.08
C THR A 306 -18.50 -4.10 9.93
N MET A 307 -18.03 -4.77 10.98
CA MET A 307 -17.79 -6.23 10.97
C MET A 307 -19.01 -7.07 10.55
N LYS A 308 -20.22 -6.49 10.53
CA LYS A 308 -21.42 -7.12 9.95
C LYS A 308 -21.26 -7.47 8.46
N SER A 309 -20.56 -6.64 7.66
CA SER A 309 -20.32 -6.94 6.24
C SER A 309 -19.36 -8.10 6.04
N MET A 310 -18.54 -8.43 7.04
CA MET A 310 -17.54 -9.50 7.01
C MET A 310 -18.06 -10.85 7.50
N LYS A 311 -19.30 -10.94 8.00
CA LYS A 311 -19.85 -12.14 8.67
C LYS A 311 -19.77 -13.43 7.85
N ASN A 312 -19.90 -13.33 6.52
CA ASN A 312 -19.86 -14.46 5.59
C ASN A 312 -18.63 -14.39 4.66
N SER A 313 -17.57 -13.69 5.09
CA SER A 313 -16.34 -13.59 4.32
C SER A 313 -15.66 -14.95 4.18
N TYR A 314 -15.09 -15.21 3.01
CA TYR A 314 -14.23 -16.38 2.74
C TYR A 314 -12.77 -16.15 3.17
N HIS A 315 -12.50 -15.06 3.89
CA HIS A 315 -11.17 -14.70 4.39
C HIS A 315 -11.07 -14.98 5.90
N ASP A 316 -9.97 -15.61 6.33
CA ASP A 316 -9.64 -15.74 7.74
C ASP A 316 -8.81 -14.53 8.21
N VAL A 317 -9.51 -13.44 8.50
CA VAL A 317 -8.88 -12.17 8.88
C VAL A 317 -8.16 -12.24 10.24
N ASN A 318 -8.52 -13.20 11.09
CA ASN A 318 -7.84 -13.41 12.36
C ASN A 318 -6.48 -14.07 12.13
N HIS A 319 -6.44 -15.12 11.30
CA HIS A 319 -5.20 -15.79 10.93
C HIS A 319 -4.25 -14.87 10.13
N GLU A 320 -4.79 -14.00 9.27
CA GLU A 320 -4.02 -12.96 8.60
C GLU A 320 -3.43 -11.95 9.60
N ALA A 321 -4.21 -11.51 10.60
CA ALA A 321 -3.73 -10.59 11.63
C ALA A 321 -2.62 -11.21 12.49
N GLU A 322 -2.75 -12.50 12.84
CA GLU A 322 -1.70 -13.23 13.55
C GLU A 322 -0.43 -13.36 12.70
N THR A 323 -0.57 -13.66 11.41
CA THR A 323 0.55 -13.72 10.47
C THR A 323 1.27 -12.37 10.36
N LEU A 324 0.54 -11.25 10.26
CA LEU A 324 1.14 -9.91 10.24
C LEU A 324 1.89 -9.61 11.54
N LYS A 325 1.37 -10.03 12.68
CA LYS A 325 2.07 -9.91 13.97
C LYS A 325 3.39 -10.69 13.96
N ARG A 326 3.42 -11.93 13.47
CA ARG A 326 4.67 -12.72 13.37
C ARG A 326 5.68 -12.07 12.41
N LEU A 327 5.21 -11.49 11.30
CA LEU A 327 6.07 -10.74 10.37
C LEU A 327 6.65 -9.47 11.02
N GLU A 328 5.88 -8.78 11.86
CA GLU A 328 6.36 -7.62 12.61
C GLU A 328 7.39 -8.02 13.69
N GLU A 329 7.11 -9.09 14.45
CA GLU A 329 7.97 -9.59 15.52
C GLU A 329 9.32 -10.12 15.00
N SER A 330 9.33 -10.74 13.82
CA SER A 330 10.57 -11.11 13.11
C SER A 330 11.30 -9.90 12.50
N GLY A 331 10.66 -8.73 12.50
CA GLY A 331 11.18 -7.53 11.88
C GLY A 331 11.16 -7.56 10.36
N ALA A 332 10.35 -8.41 9.72
CA ALA A 332 10.21 -8.42 8.27
C ALA A 332 9.33 -7.27 7.74
N ILE A 333 8.42 -6.78 8.58
CA ILE A 333 7.62 -5.58 8.32
C ILE A 333 7.62 -4.65 9.53
N SER A 334 7.09 -3.44 9.37
CA SER A 334 6.81 -2.53 10.49
C SER A 334 5.49 -1.77 10.28
N PHE A 335 4.67 -1.66 11.33
CA PHE A 335 3.47 -0.84 11.29
C PHE A 335 3.81 0.65 11.46
N LEU A 336 3.12 1.51 10.72
CA LEU A 336 3.23 2.97 10.89
C LEU A 336 2.26 3.57 11.91
N HIS A 337 1.33 2.76 12.43
CA HIS A 337 0.33 3.16 13.42
C HIS A 337 0.22 2.10 14.52
N GLN A 338 -0.42 2.47 15.64
CA GLN A 338 -0.76 1.50 16.68
C GLN A 338 -1.79 0.50 16.15
N ARG A 339 -1.60 -0.79 16.49
CA ARG A 339 -2.55 -1.85 16.14
C ARG A 339 -3.88 -1.64 16.91
N LEU A 340 -4.98 -2.04 16.26
CA LEU A 340 -6.31 -2.11 16.90
C LEU A 340 -6.43 -3.36 17.79
#